data_AF-A0A1V3WHH8-F1
#
_entry.id   AF-A0A1V3WHH8-F1
#
_cell.length_a   1.000
_cell.length_b   1.000
_cell.length_c   1.000
_cell.angle_alpha   90.00
_cell.angle_beta   90.00
_cell.angle_gamma   90.00
#
_symmetry.space_group_name_H-M   'P 1'
#
loop_
_entity.id
_entity.type
_entity.pdbx_description
1 polymer ?
#
loop_
_entity_poly.entity_id
_entity_poly.type
_entity_poly.pdbx_seq_one_letter_code
_entity_poly.pdbx_strand_id
1 'polypeptide(L)'
;MTSPAAATELPTQVITSPAVSPNPSSSRVKPATLIAALITVALVMVAVVLGVRLLRSPSAEPGSAAQSPSTASPSGGATPPSTPALRLSVYLTDDSNVLTPAEHAVVDRALTKLYNQRGVRLWVVYVKDFGGLKPARWAENTMRTNGFADTDAMLAVATDGPAFSFRVPAAVTTGRAIDVEVIRRDRIEPSVFRHEWTRAALAAANGLDVAAR
;
A
#
# COMPACT_ATOMS: atom_id res chain seq x y z
N MET A 1 71.20 -26.46 4.05
CA MET A 1 71.23 -27.66 3.19
C MET A 1 69.81 -27.82 2.63
N THR A 2 69.43 -27.01 1.64
CA THR A 2 69.45 -27.30 0.19
C THR A 2 68.31 -28.27 -0.22
N SER A 3 67.19 -27.66 -0.64
CA SER A 3 66.21 -27.89 -1.73
C SER A 3 66.20 -29.20 -2.57
N PRO A 4 65.29 -29.36 -3.56
CA PRO A 4 63.82 -29.50 -3.50
C PRO A 4 63.29 -30.60 -4.49
N ALA A 5 61.98 -30.82 -4.58
CA ALA A 5 61.32 -31.37 -5.79
C ALA A 5 59.84 -30.92 -5.77
N ALA A 6 59.47 -29.87 -6.52
CA ALA A 6 59.18 -29.85 -7.95
C ALA A 6 57.74 -30.30 -8.26
N ALA A 7 56.98 -29.33 -8.75
CA ALA A 7 55.62 -29.40 -9.22
C ALA A 7 55.46 -30.32 -10.44
N THR A 8 54.24 -30.83 -10.64
CA THR A 8 53.79 -31.26 -11.97
C THR A 8 52.41 -30.67 -12.19
N GLU A 9 52.38 -29.72 -13.10
CA GLU A 9 51.21 -29.12 -13.73
C GLU A 9 50.46 -30.18 -14.54
N LEU A 10 49.13 -30.11 -14.56
CA LEU A 10 48.31 -30.81 -15.55
C LEU A 10 47.71 -29.80 -16.54
N PRO A 11 47.68 -30.13 -17.84
CA PRO A 11 47.60 -29.17 -18.92
C PRO A 11 46.18 -28.66 -19.23
N THR A 12 46.18 -27.42 -19.70
CA THR A 12 45.14 -26.75 -20.50
C THR A 12 44.60 -27.63 -21.62
N GLN A 13 43.31 -27.95 -21.60
CA GLN A 13 42.55 -28.44 -22.75
C GLN A 13 41.74 -27.27 -23.34
N VAL A 14 42.02 -26.98 -24.60
CA VAL A 14 41.49 -25.88 -25.41
C VAL A 14 40.54 -26.49 -26.45
N ILE A 15 39.33 -25.93 -26.57
CA ILE A 15 38.36 -26.04 -27.69
C ILE A 15 37.65 -27.39 -27.85
N THR A 16 36.33 -27.40 -27.67
CA THR A 16 35.33 -27.42 -28.77
C THR A 16 33.93 -27.22 -28.16
N SER A 17 33.25 -26.11 -28.48
CA SER A 17 31.83 -25.95 -28.24
C SER A 17 31.03 -26.89 -29.16
N PRO A 18 30.07 -27.67 -28.65
CA PRO A 18 28.95 -28.13 -29.46
C PRO A 18 27.84 -27.07 -29.39
N ALA A 19 27.47 -26.58 -30.57
CA ALA A 19 26.27 -25.80 -30.79
C ALA A 19 25.01 -26.59 -30.38
N VAL A 20 24.07 -25.88 -29.75
CA VAL A 20 22.62 -25.95 -29.98
C VAL A 20 21.97 -27.36 -29.97
N SER A 21 21.17 -27.63 -28.94
CA SER A 21 19.70 -27.59 -29.10
C SER A 21 18.98 -27.53 -27.75
N PRO A 22 17.95 -26.67 -27.63
CA PRO A 22 17.15 -26.50 -26.42
C PRO A 22 16.06 -27.57 -26.35
N ASN A 23 15.82 -28.16 -25.17
CA ASN A 23 14.56 -28.86 -24.91
C ASN A 23 13.73 -28.05 -23.91
N PRO A 24 12.72 -27.28 -24.37
CA PRO A 24 11.77 -26.65 -23.48
C PRO A 24 10.74 -27.69 -23.01
N SER A 25 10.74 -28.04 -21.73
CA SER A 25 9.53 -28.61 -21.10
C SER A 25 8.48 -27.50 -21.00
N SER A 26 7.79 -27.27 -22.11
CA SER A 26 6.61 -26.44 -22.20
C SER A 26 5.45 -27.18 -21.56
N SER A 27 5.12 -26.82 -20.31
CA SER A 27 3.81 -27.14 -19.75
C SER A 27 2.77 -26.29 -20.47
N ARG A 28 2.23 -26.86 -21.56
CA ARG A 28 1.12 -26.37 -22.37
C ARG A 28 -0.14 -26.29 -21.51
N VAL A 29 -0.38 -25.13 -20.89
CA VAL A 29 -1.67 -24.84 -20.26
C VAL A 29 -2.66 -24.52 -21.37
N LYS A 30 -3.71 -25.33 -21.48
CA LYS A 30 -4.74 -25.23 -22.53
C LYS A 30 -5.57 -23.94 -22.35
N PRO A 31 -5.92 -23.21 -23.42
CA PRO A 31 -6.86 -22.09 -23.33
C PRO A 31 -8.27 -22.65 -23.13
N ALA A 32 -8.84 -22.43 -21.95
CA ALA A 32 -10.26 -22.68 -21.71
C ALA A 32 -11.05 -21.45 -22.13
N THR A 33 -11.55 -21.45 -23.36
CA THR A 33 -12.63 -20.57 -23.78
C THR A 33 -13.94 -21.16 -23.25
N LEU A 34 -14.52 -20.56 -22.22
CA LEU A 34 -15.94 -20.76 -21.90
C LEU A 34 -16.67 -19.42 -21.98
N ILE A 35 -17.19 -19.24 -23.19
CA ILE A 35 -18.44 -18.60 -23.61
C ILE A 35 -19.30 -18.03 -22.47
N ALA A 36 -19.68 -16.77 -22.69
CA ALA A 36 -20.63 -15.98 -21.95
C ALA A 36 -21.93 -16.71 -21.59
N ALA A 37 -22.42 -16.44 -20.37
CA ALA A 37 -23.83 -16.46 -20.06
C ALA A 37 -24.20 -15.16 -19.32
N LEU A 38 -24.86 -14.27 -20.06
CA LEU A 38 -25.85 -13.29 -19.59
C LEU A 38 -26.90 -13.97 -18.70
N ILE A 39 -27.73 -13.17 -18.01
CA ILE A 39 -28.95 -13.49 -17.21
C ILE A 39 -28.66 -13.34 -15.71
N THR A 40 -29.28 -12.45 -14.91
CA THR A 40 -30.48 -11.59 -15.05
C THR A 40 -30.38 -10.43 -14.06
N VAL A 41 -30.90 -9.27 -14.45
CA VAL A 41 -31.32 -8.20 -13.55
C VAL A 41 -32.61 -8.63 -12.83
N ALA A 42 -32.63 -8.57 -11.50
CA ALA A 42 -33.81 -8.42 -10.63
C ALA A 42 -33.30 -8.04 -9.21
N LEU A 43 -33.14 -6.77 -8.85
CA LEU A 43 -34.13 -5.84 -8.26
C LEU A 43 -34.93 -6.40 -7.07
N VAL A 44 -35.15 -5.51 -6.07
CA VAL A 44 -35.93 -5.63 -4.81
C VAL A 44 -34.99 -5.82 -3.59
N MET A 45 -34.68 -4.84 -2.72
CA MET A 45 -35.42 -3.70 -2.18
C MET A 45 -34.47 -2.52 -1.87
N VAL A 46 -34.64 -1.37 -2.53
CA VAL A 46 -34.41 -0.07 -1.88
C VAL A 46 -35.71 0.70 -2.02
N ALA A 47 -36.75 0.16 -1.39
CA ALA A 47 -37.90 0.93 -0.98
C ALA A 47 -37.59 1.39 0.44
N VAL A 48 -37.23 2.66 0.59
CA VAL A 48 -37.64 3.56 1.67
C VAL A 48 -36.69 4.77 1.63
N VAL A 49 -37.31 5.93 1.41
CA VAL A 49 -36.76 7.30 1.46
C VAL A 49 -36.00 7.79 0.22
N LEU A 50 -36.71 8.14 -0.85
CA LEU A 50 -36.51 9.43 -1.56
C LEU A 50 -37.64 9.62 -2.57
N GLY A 51 -38.87 9.53 -2.05
CA GLY A 51 -40.02 10.10 -2.72
C GLY A 51 -39.92 11.62 -2.66
N VAL A 52 -40.22 12.22 -3.81
CA VAL A 52 -40.55 13.64 -4.02
C VAL A 52 -39.33 14.57 -4.17
N ARG A 53 -39.28 15.23 -5.35
CA ARG A 53 -38.62 16.49 -5.76
C ARG A 53 -37.72 16.27 -7.00
N LEU A 54 -38.01 16.71 -8.23
CA LEU A 54 -38.86 17.78 -8.74
C LEU A 54 -39.13 17.53 -10.23
N LEU A 55 -40.40 17.39 -10.62
CA LEU A 55 -40.87 17.85 -11.92
C LEU A 55 -41.75 19.07 -11.64
N ARG A 56 -41.30 20.26 -12.01
CA ARG A 56 -42.16 21.44 -12.09
C ARG A 56 -41.70 22.31 -13.25
N SER A 57 -42.39 22.16 -14.38
CA SER A 57 -42.63 23.29 -15.28
C SER A 57 -43.90 24.01 -14.82
N PRO A 58 -43.96 25.35 -14.89
CA PRO A 58 -45.02 26.15 -14.32
C PRO A 58 -46.23 26.25 -15.27
N SER A 59 -47.43 26.22 -14.72
CA SER A 59 -48.59 26.87 -15.32
C SER A 59 -49.33 27.55 -14.17
N ALA A 60 -49.32 28.87 -14.21
CA ALA A 60 -50.04 29.74 -13.31
C ALA A 60 -51.51 29.77 -13.72
N GLU A 61 -52.43 29.70 -12.75
CA GLU A 61 -53.56 30.62 -12.64
C GLU A 61 -54.10 30.65 -11.18
N PRO A 62 -54.71 31.76 -10.73
CA PRO A 62 -54.84 32.11 -9.33
C PRO A 62 -56.27 31.98 -8.77
N GLY A 63 -56.38 31.60 -7.50
CA GLY A 63 -57.63 31.67 -6.72
C GLY A 63 -57.31 31.77 -5.23
N SER A 64 -57.58 32.94 -4.65
CA SER A 64 -57.33 33.34 -3.26
C SER A 64 -57.77 32.33 -2.19
N ALA A 65 -56.91 32.07 -1.20
CA ALA A 65 -57.07 32.57 0.17
C ALA A 65 -56.19 31.82 1.20
N ALA A 66 -55.73 32.60 2.18
CA ALA A 66 -55.30 32.22 3.54
C ALA A 66 -53.87 31.67 3.76
N GLN A 67 -53.29 32.17 4.86
CA GLN A 67 -51.88 32.17 5.25
C GLN A 67 -51.51 31.00 6.20
N SER A 68 -50.20 30.71 6.24
CA SER A 68 -49.40 30.09 7.34
C SER A 68 -49.19 28.55 7.30
N PRO A 69 -48.17 28.02 8.01
CA PRO A 69 -46.74 28.08 7.70
C PRO A 69 -46.20 26.65 7.47
N SER A 70 -45.51 26.38 6.36
CA SER A 70 -44.90 25.06 6.18
C SER A 70 -43.54 25.00 6.88
N THR A 71 -43.54 24.30 8.01
CA THR A 71 -42.39 23.71 8.69
C THR A 71 -41.45 23.02 7.70
N ALA A 72 -40.20 23.47 7.64
CA ALA A 72 -39.14 22.75 6.94
C ALA A 72 -38.84 21.45 7.72
N SER A 73 -39.15 20.29 7.13
CA SER A 73 -38.68 19.01 7.64
C SER A 73 -37.17 18.89 7.41
N PRO A 74 -36.37 18.54 8.42
CA PRO A 74 -34.93 18.37 8.26
C PRO A 74 -34.69 17.15 7.36
N SER A 75 -34.05 17.38 6.20
CA SER A 75 -33.48 16.29 5.42
C SER A 75 -32.36 15.68 6.24
N GLY A 76 -32.54 14.42 6.65
CA GLY A 76 -31.54 13.66 7.37
C GLY A 76 -30.23 13.61 6.60
N GLY A 77 -29.20 14.26 7.13
CA GLY A 77 -27.85 14.14 6.63
C GLY A 77 -27.38 12.70 6.81
N ALA A 78 -27.24 11.96 5.71
CA ALA A 78 -26.47 10.74 5.69
C ALA A 78 -25.04 11.11 6.10
N THR A 79 -24.70 10.83 7.35
CA THR A 79 -23.32 10.98 7.84
C THR A 79 -22.51 9.91 7.10
N PRO A 80 -21.43 10.28 6.37
CA PRO A 80 -20.57 9.27 5.76
C PRO A 80 -20.08 8.32 6.86
N PRO A 81 -19.82 7.04 6.58
CA PRO A 81 -19.28 6.14 7.57
C PRO A 81 -17.98 6.75 8.11
N SER A 82 -17.99 7.13 9.38
CA SER A 82 -16.81 7.55 10.10
C SER A 82 -15.93 6.33 10.30
N THR A 83 -15.09 6.01 9.32
CA THR A 83 -14.01 5.04 9.54
C THR A 83 -13.25 5.53 10.77
N PRO A 84 -13.17 4.75 11.86
CA PRO A 84 -12.50 5.19 13.07
C PRO A 84 -11.11 5.67 12.71
N ALA A 85 -10.81 6.90 13.11
CA ALA A 85 -9.54 7.52 12.75
C ALA A 85 -8.41 6.75 13.44
N LEU A 86 -7.65 5.97 12.68
CA LEU A 86 -6.51 5.21 13.19
C LEU A 86 -5.57 6.16 13.93
N ARG A 87 -5.37 5.92 15.23
CA ARG A 87 -4.45 6.67 16.09
C ARG A 87 -3.16 5.87 16.23
N LEU A 88 -2.05 6.47 15.80
CA LEU A 88 -0.74 5.84 15.84
C LEU A 88 0.02 6.35 17.06
N SER A 89 0.38 5.45 17.97
CA SER A 89 1.10 5.79 19.21
C SER A 89 2.54 5.24 19.25
N VAL A 90 2.85 4.29 18.37
CA VAL A 90 4.15 3.65 18.22
C VAL A 90 4.50 3.55 16.74
N TYR A 91 5.80 3.48 16.41
CA TYR A 91 6.26 3.44 15.02
C TYR A 91 5.81 2.20 14.26
N LEU A 92 5.47 1.11 14.94
CA LEU A 92 4.95 -0.11 14.32
C LEU A 92 3.51 -0.37 14.79
N THR A 93 2.56 -0.28 13.87
CA THR A 93 1.15 -0.62 14.11
C THR A 93 0.75 -1.79 13.22
N ASP A 94 0.28 -2.89 13.83
CA ASP A 94 -0.14 -4.10 13.12
C ASP A 94 -1.61 -4.44 13.44
N ASP A 95 -2.54 -3.72 12.82
CA ASP A 95 -3.98 -3.93 12.97
C ASP A 95 -4.45 -5.23 12.30
N SER A 96 -3.66 -5.74 11.36
CA SER A 96 -3.95 -6.96 10.61
C SER A 96 -3.42 -8.22 11.28
N ASN A 97 -2.62 -8.07 12.34
CA ASN A 97 -1.97 -9.15 13.08
C ASN A 97 -1.21 -10.11 12.15
N VAL A 98 -0.41 -9.53 11.24
CA VAL A 98 0.36 -10.30 10.24
C VAL A 98 1.79 -10.59 10.65
N LEU A 99 2.28 -9.94 11.71
CA LEU A 99 3.62 -10.19 12.23
C LEU A 99 3.58 -11.10 13.45
N THR A 100 4.49 -12.06 13.51
CA THR A 100 4.77 -12.78 14.75
C THR A 100 5.46 -11.87 15.78
N PRO A 101 5.50 -12.23 17.08
CA PRO A 101 6.21 -11.44 18.08
C PRO A 101 7.70 -11.21 17.78
N ALA A 102 8.35 -12.22 17.17
CA ALA A 102 9.75 -12.11 16.77
C ALA A 102 9.94 -11.12 15.62
N GLU A 103 9.04 -11.15 14.63
CA GLU A 103 9.07 -10.20 13.50
C GLU A 103 8.77 -8.77 13.96
N HIS A 104 7.80 -8.59 14.86
CA HIS A 104 7.53 -7.32 15.54
C HIS A 104 8.82 -6.75 16.13
N ALA A 105 9.55 -7.53 16.93
CA ALA A 105 10.79 -7.10 17.56
C ALA A 105 11.92 -6.79 16.55
N VAL A 106 11.94 -7.48 15.39
CA VAL A 106 12.92 -7.21 14.32
C VAL A 106 12.61 -5.89 13.64
N VAL A 107 11.35 -5.64 13.28
CA VAL A 107 10.92 -4.39 12.64
C VAL A 107 11.11 -3.21 13.58
N ASP A 108 10.64 -3.31 14.82
CA ASP A 108 10.75 -2.24 15.82
C ASP A 108 12.21 -1.80 16.05
N ARG A 109 13.13 -2.76 16.12
CA ARG A 109 14.57 -2.49 16.23
C ARG A 109 15.11 -1.73 15.02
N ALA A 110 14.67 -2.06 13.81
CA ALA A 110 15.09 -1.36 12.60
C ALA A 110 14.56 0.08 12.57
N LEU A 111 13.30 0.29 12.99
CA LEU A 111 12.71 1.63 13.09
C LEU A 111 13.41 2.49 14.15
N THR A 112 13.69 1.90 15.31
CA THR A 112 14.45 2.58 16.39
C THR A 112 15.87 2.90 15.95
N LYS A 113 16.55 1.98 15.26
CA LYS A 113 17.89 2.24 14.70
C LYS A 113 17.86 3.43 13.72
N LEU A 114 16.89 3.44 12.80
CA LEU A 114 16.75 4.52 11.82
C LEU A 114 16.55 5.87 12.52
N TYR A 115 15.68 5.92 13.52
CA TYR A 115 15.49 7.13 14.33
C TYR A 115 16.77 7.55 15.04
N ASN A 116 17.44 6.64 15.74
CA ASN A 116 18.64 6.95 16.51
C ASN A 116 19.81 7.41 15.63
N GLN A 117 19.94 6.87 14.42
CA GLN A 117 21.09 7.15 13.54
C GLN A 117 20.84 8.32 12.57
N ARG A 118 19.58 8.58 12.21
CA ARG A 118 19.22 9.54 11.16
C ARG A 118 18.23 10.60 11.59
N GLY A 119 17.64 10.48 12.79
CA GLY A 119 16.54 11.34 13.25
C GLY A 119 15.25 11.18 12.45
N VAL A 120 15.11 10.10 11.66
CA VAL A 120 13.94 9.86 10.81
C VAL A 120 12.95 8.99 11.56
N ARG A 121 11.71 9.47 11.72
CA ARG A 121 10.61 8.69 12.30
C ARG A 121 9.86 8.00 11.17
N LEU A 122 10.16 6.72 10.93
CA LEU A 122 9.41 5.90 9.98
C LEU A 122 8.30 5.15 10.72
N TRP A 123 7.06 5.46 10.36
CA TRP A 123 5.87 4.75 10.84
C TRP A 123 5.50 3.65 9.85
N VAL A 124 5.38 2.42 10.33
CA VAL A 124 4.93 1.24 9.57
C VAL A 124 3.56 0.83 10.08
N VAL A 125 2.61 0.71 9.16
CA VAL A 125 1.21 0.40 9.47
C VAL A 125 0.69 -0.71 8.58
N TYR A 126 0.30 -1.83 9.18
CA TYR A 126 -0.38 -2.94 8.52
C TYR A 126 -1.88 -2.88 8.79
N VAL A 127 -2.68 -2.72 7.74
CA VAL A 127 -4.15 -2.73 7.77
C VAL A 127 -4.67 -3.75 6.77
N LYS A 128 -5.89 -4.25 6.99
CA LYS A 128 -6.48 -5.26 6.11
C LYS A 128 -6.67 -4.68 4.71
N ASP A 129 -7.26 -3.50 4.64
CA ASP A 129 -7.46 -2.72 3.42
C ASP A 129 -7.51 -1.20 3.71
N PHE A 130 -7.63 -0.39 2.66
CA PHE A 130 -7.66 1.07 2.76
C PHE A 130 -9.07 1.68 2.77
N GLY A 131 -10.12 0.89 3.00
CA GLY A 131 -11.50 1.34 3.08
C GLY A 131 -12.01 1.93 1.76
N GLY A 132 -11.60 1.38 0.62
CA GLY A 132 -11.93 1.89 -0.72
C GLY A 132 -11.15 3.14 -1.15
N LEU A 133 -10.29 3.69 -0.29
CA LEU A 133 -9.40 4.80 -0.67
C LEU A 133 -8.18 4.29 -1.45
N LYS A 134 -7.65 5.14 -2.35
CA LYS A 134 -6.33 4.89 -2.94
C LYS A 134 -5.27 4.91 -1.82
N PRO A 135 -4.26 4.02 -1.83
CA PRO A 135 -3.26 3.91 -0.75
C PRO A 135 -2.58 5.24 -0.41
N ALA A 136 -2.26 6.00 -1.46
CA ALA A 136 -1.73 7.35 -1.41
C ALA A 136 -2.56 8.30 -0.54
N ARG A 137 -3.87 8.36 -0.81
CA ARG A 137 -4.80 9.25 -0.12
C ARG A 137 -5.09 8.78 1.30
N TRP A 138 -5.15 7.47 1.52
CA TRP A 138 -5.30 6.92 2.86
C TRP A 138 -4.12 7.31 3.75
N ALA A 139 -2.88 7.11 3.28
CA ALA A 139 -1.68 7.47 4.04
C ALA A 139 -1.61 8.97 4.34
N GLU A 140 -1.89 9.84 3.37
CA GLU A 140 -1.93 11.30 3.59
C GLU A 140 -2.95 11.71 4.65
N ASN A 141 -4.14 11.11 4.62
CA ASN A 141 -5.17 11.37 5.62
C ASN A 141 -4.73 10.90 7.02
N THR A 142 -4.13 9.72 7.10
CA THR A 142 -3.60 9.16 8.36
C THR A 142 -2.48 10.02 8.92
N MET A 143 -1.49 10.42 8.10
CA MET A 143 -0.39 11.30 8.51
C MET A 143 -0.90 12.65 9.03
N ARG A 144 -1.84 13.28 8.32
CA ARG A 144 -2.46 14.55 8.74
C ARG A 144 -3.20 14.41 10.07
N THR A 145 -4.03 13.37 10.18
CA THR A 145 -4.87 13.17 11.38
C THR A 145 -4.03 12.84 12.61
N ASN A 146 -2.85 12.24 12.43
CA ASN A 146 -1.92 11.92 13.50
C ASN A 146 -0.84 13.00 13.72
N GLY A 147 -0.91 14.14 13.03
CA GLY A 147 -0.01 15.27 13.26
C GLY A 147 1.45 14.99 12.89
N PHE A 148 1.70 14.25 11.81
CA PHE A 148 3.05 13.94 11.34
C PHE A 148 3.82 15.23 11.00
N ALA A 149 5.07 15.30 11.44
CA ALA A 149 5.98 16.39 11.09
C ALA A 149 6.60 16.17 9.69
N ASP A 150 7.28 17.18 9.16
CA ASP A 150 7.99 17.11 7.88
C ASP A 150 9.18 16.14 7.87
N THR A 151 9.52 15.54 9.01
CA THR A 151 10.57 14.52 9.15
C THR A 151 10.00 13.10 9.33
N ASP A 152 8.68 12.95 9.29
CA ASP A 152 8.00 11.69 9.60
C ASP A 152 7.59 10.99 8.29
N ALA A 153 8.18 9.82 8.06
CA ALA A 153 7.86 8.98 6.92
C ALA A 153 6.82 7.92 7.31
N MET A 154 6.06 7.43 6.33
CA MET A 154 5.06 6.38 6.52
C MET A 154 5.17 5.30 5.46
N LEU A 155 5.18 4.04 5.88
CA LEU A 155 4.86 2.88 5.07
C LEU A 155 3.51 2.30 5.53
N ALA A 156 2.49 2.39 4.68
CA ALA A 156 1.18 1.78 4.91
C ALA A 156 1.01 0.58 3.96
N VAL A 157 0.64 -0.58 4.48
CA VAL A 157 0.49 -1.83 3.71
C VAL A 157 -0.91 -2.40 3.95
N ALA A 158 -1.63 -2.65 2.86
CA ALA A 158 -2.83 -3.49 2.88
C ALA A 158 -2.40 -4.96 2.87
N THR A 159 -2.99 -5.79 3.73
CA THR A 159 -2.62 -7.21 3.84
C THR A 159 -3.56 -8.14 3.10
N ASP A 160 -4.78 -7.69 2.78
CA ASP A 160 -5.76 -8.46 1.99
C ASP A 160 -5.48 -8.37 0.47
N GLY A 161 -4.53 -7.54 0.06
CA GLY A 161 -4.09 -7.41 -1.33
C GLY A 161 -2.76 -6.66 -1.47
N PRO A 162 -2.17 -6.59 -2.67
CA PRO A 162 -0.81 -6.08 -2.86
C PRO A 162 -0.72 -4.54 -2.90
N ALA A 163 -1.57 -3.84 -2.14
CA ALA A 163 -1.65 -2.40 -2.16
C ALA A 163 -0.82 -1.79 -1.02
N PHE A 164 -0.06 -0.74 -1.30
CA PHE A 164 0.72 -0.05 -0.28
C PHE A 164 0.97 1.41 -0.65
N SER A 165 1.40 2.20 0.34
CA SER A 165 1.85 3.58 0.17
C SER A 165 3.12 3.80 0.95
N PHE A 166 4.15 4.32 0.29
CA PHE A 166 5.38 4.79 0.92
C PHE A 166 5.46 6.31 0.75
N ARG A 167 5.40 7.03 1.88
CA ARG A 167 5.41 8.49 1.95
C ARG A 167 6.65 8.94 2.69
N VAL A 168 7.50 9.68 2.00
CA VAL A 168 8.75 10.21 2.54
C VAL A 168 8.76 11.70 2.25
N PRO A 169 8.61 12.57 3.26
CA PRO A 169 8.73 14.01 3.06
C PRO A 169 10.10 14.41 2.52
N ALA A 170 10.17 15.52 1.78
CA ALA A 170 11.41 15.98 1.16
C ALA A 170 12.54 16.20 2.17
N ALA A 171 12.24 16.72 3.38
CA ALA A 171 13.23 16.93 4.44
C ALA A 171 13.92 15.63 4.91
N VAL A 172 13.29 14.47 4.72
CA VAL A 172 13.90 13.15 4.97
C VAL A 172 14.92 12.78 3.89
N THR A 173 14.91 13.41 2.72
CA THR A 173 15.83 13.10 1.61
C THR A 173 16.85 14.21 1.34
N THR A 174 16.55 15.46 1.76
CA THR A 174 17.44 16.60 1.58
C THR A 174 18.84 16.32 2.13
N GLY A 175 19.87 16.57 1.31
CA GLY A 175 21.27 16.34 1.67
C GLY A 175 21.69 14.87 1.73
N ARG A 176 20.83 13.92 1.33
CA ARG A 176 21.09 12.49 1.36
C ARG A 176 20.93 11.84 -0.01
N ALA A 177 21.68 10.76 -0.23
CA ALA A 177 21.62 9.96 -1.47
C ALA A 177 20.46 8.95 -1.43
N ILE A 178 19.23 9.41 -1.19
CA ILE A 178 18.05 8.54 -1.07
C ILE A 178 17.19 8.67 -2.33
N ASP A 179 17.04 7.57 -3.05
CA ASP A 179 16.06 7.44 -4.14
C ASP A 179 14.82 6.70 -3.62
N VAL A 180 13.79 7.49 -3.29
CA VAL A 180 12.54 6.98 -2.71
C VAL A 180 11.80 6.06 -3.68
N GLU A 181 11.83 6.36 -4.98
CA GLU A 181 11.10 5.58 -5.98
C GLU A 181 11.78 4.23 -6.22
N VAL A 182 13.11 4.18 -6.22
CA VAL A 182 13.87 2.91 -6.27
C VAL A 182 13.59 2.05 -5.04
N ILE A 183 13.60 2.62 -3.84
CA ILE A 183 13.25 1.88 -2.61
C ILE A 183 11.83 1.30 -2.75
N ARG A 184 10.90 2.12 -3.24
CA ARG A 184 9.50 1.76 -3.40
C ARG A 184 9.30 0.63 -4.42
N ARG A 185 9.83 0.79 -5.64
CA ARG A 185 9.64 -0.13 -6.78
C ARG A 185 10.43 -1.42 -6.64
N ASP A 186 11.68 -1.34 -6.20
CA ASP A 186 12.60 -2.48 -6.33
C ASP A 186 12.69 -3.29 -5.04
N ARG A 187 12.31 -2.70 -3.89
CA ARG A 187 12.48 -3.33 -2.58
C ARG A 187 11.14 -3.56 -1.85
N ILE A 188 10.30 -2.53 -1.78
CA ILE A 188 9.03 -2.62 -1.05
C ILE A 188 7.97 -3.36 -1.88
N GLU A 189 7.71 -2.92 -3.11
CA GLU A 189 6.66 -3.48 -3.98
C GLU A 189 6.75 -5.01 -4.17
N PRO A 190 7.93 -5.60 -4.44
CA PRO A 190 8.03 -7.05 -4.59
C PRO A 190 7.79 -7.80 -3.27
N SER A 191 8.18 -7.20 -2.13
CA SER A 191 7.97 -7.80 -0.81
C SER A 191 6.48 -7.78 -0.44
N VAL A 192 5.79 -6.66 -0.70
CA VAL A 192 4.34 -6.56 -0.51
C VAL A 192 3.59 -7.55 -1.40
N PHE A 193 3.97 -7.65 -2.67
CA PHE A 193 3.36 -8.58 -3.61
C PHE A 193 3.50 -10.06 -3.18
N ARG A 194 4.61 -10.42 -2.54
CA ARG A 194 4.86 -11.78 -2.02
C ARG A 194 4.35 -12.01 -0.60
N HIS A 195 3.64 -11.04 -0.01
CA HIS A 195 3.19 -11.06 1.38
C HIS A 195 4.34 -11.18 2.42
N GLU A 196 5.50 -10.63 2.08
CA GLU A 196 6.70 -10.63 2.92
C GLU A 196 6.75 -9.35 3.75
N TRP A 197 5.80 -9.21 4.67
CA TRP A 197 5.52 -7.97 5.41
C TRP A 197 6.69 -7.43 6.20
N THR A 198 7.38 -8.31 6.94
CA THR A 198 8.62 -8.01 7.66
C THR A 198 9.68 -7.47 6.71
N ARG A 199 9.86 -8.11 5.55
CA ARG A 199 10.85 -7.69 4.54
C ARG A 199 10.51 -6.33 3.94
N ALA A 200 9.22 -6.03 3.71
CA ALA A 200 8.78 -4.72 3.22
C ALA A 200 9.13 -3.58 4.19
N ALA A 201 8.89 -3.78 5.50
CA ALA A 201 9.25 -2.78 6.51
C ALA A 201 10.77 -2.59 6.64
N LEU A 202 11.54 -3.69 6.65
CA LEU A 202 13.00 -3.61 6.68
C LEU A 202 13.57 -2.95 5.42
N ALA A 203 12.97 -3.20 4.25
CA ALA A 203 13.36 -2.55 3.00
C ALA A 203 13.17 -1.03 3.06
N ALA A 204 12.05 -0.56 3.63
CA ALA A 204 11.81 0.85 3.86
C ALA A 204 12.80 1.45 4.86
N ALA A 205 12.98 0.81 6.02
CA ALA A 205 13.89 1.30 7.06
C ALA A 205 15.33 1.38 6.56
N ASN A 206 15.84 0.31 5.95
CA ASN A 206 17.20 0.26 5.41
C ASN A 206 17.38 1.20 4.20
N GLY A 207 16.33 1.41 3.41
CA GLY A 207 16.36 2.36 2.29
C GLY A 207 16.56 3.81 2.75
N LEU A 208 16.02 4.17 3.91
CA LEU A 208 16.16 5.51 4.50
C LEU A 208 17.40 5.67 5.39
N ASP A 209 18.08 4.56 5.73
CA ASP A 209 19.31 4.55 6.55
C ASP A 209 20.54 4.97 5.72
N VAL A 210 20.52 6.20 5.23
CA VAL A 210 21.62 6.81 4.47
C VAL A 210 22.11 8.05 5.23
N ALA A 211 23.42 8.15 5.44
CA ALA A 211 24.04 9.31 6.07
C ALA A 211 23.93 10.57 5.19
N ALA A 212 23.92 11.74 5.83
CA ALA A 212 24.05 13.01 5.11
C ALA A 212 25.39 13.08 4.37
N ARG A 213 25.37 13.72 3.20
CA ARG A 213 26.58 14.05 2.44
C ARG A 213 27.32 15.24 3.04
#